data_AF-A0A3N6GNS4-F1
#
_entry.id   AF-A0A3N6GNS4-F1
#
_cell.length_a   1.000
_cell.length_b   1.000
_cell.length_c   1.000
_cell.angle_alpha   90.00
_cell.angle_beta   90.00
_cell.angle_gamma   90.00
#
_symmetry.space_group_name_H-M   'P 1'
#
loop_
_entity.id
_entity.type
_entity.pdbx_description
1 polymer ?
#
loop_
_entity_poly.entity_id
_entity_poly.type
_entity_poly.pdbx_seq_one_letter_code
_entity_poly.pdbx_strand_id
1 'polypeptide(L)'
;MNHPERPAGRVLSEAEAEAEAARLIAEGYSRTSPVTPAVTFYKDPTPAPTVGTAPPQAQPGRTPMSQGATDASVLMLAGGGALSMVSVSAGILMYLSQYADPVACGVVLGAPTVGFLALCRLARRAKEVVEAAPPVVHNHYEGTVVQDNTEINTHTRGVIARTTNRFDG
;
A
#
# COMPACT_ATOMS: atom_id res chain seq x y z
N MET A 1 6.85 -34.20 -52.34
CA MET A 1 7.38 -35.58 -52.27
C MET A 1 6.18 -36.51 -52.27
N ASN A 2 5.96 -37.23 -53.37
CA ASN A 2 4.83 -38.15 -53.53
C ASN A 2 5.23 -39.51 -52.95
N HIS A 3 4.46 -40.02 -51.99
CA HIS A 3 4.69 -41.33 -51.39
C HIS A 3 4.23 -42.44 -52.36
N PRO A 4 5.11 -43.33 -52.85
CA PRO A 4 4.81 -44.27 -53.93
C PRO A 4 4.05 -45.55 -53.50
N GLU A 5 3.62 -45.67 -52.25
CA GLU A 5 3.08 -46.93 -51.67
C GLU A 5 1.61 -46.80 -51.19
N ARG A 6 0.87 -45.75 -51.59
CA ARG A 6 -0.56 -45.69 -51.26
C ARG A 6 -1.30 -46.68 -52.16
N PRO A 7 -1.93 -47.76 -51.63
CA PRO A 7 -2.74 -48.65 -52.47
C PRO A 7 -3.80 -47.80 -53.17
N ALA A 8 -3.95 -47.99 -54.49
CA ALA A 8 -4.97 -47.30 -55.27
C ALA A 8 -6.34 -47.71 -54.69
N GLY A 9 -6.86 -46.89 -53.79
CA GLY A 9 -8.17 -47.09 -53.19
C GLY A 9 -9.18 -47.16 -54.31
N ARG A 10 -10.09 -48.13 -54.24
CA ARG A 10 -11.26 -48.18 -55.12
C ARG A 10 -11.89 -46.79 -55.15
N VAL A 11 -12.03 -46.20 -56.34
CA VAL A 11 -12.70 -44.90 -56.49
C VAL A 11 -14.17 -45.14 -56.13
N LEU A 12 -14.54 -44.74 -54.93
CA LEU A 12 -15.92 -44.82 -54.46
C LEU A 12 -16.74 -43.76 -55.17
N SER A 13 -17.98 -44.08 -55.53
CA SER A 13 -18.92 -43.07 -55.97
C SER A 13 -19.16 -42.05 -54.85
N GLU A 14 -19.50 -40.81 -55.18
CA GLU A 14 -19.71 -39.74 -54.19
C GLU A 14 -20.64 -40.17 -53.04
N ALA A 15 -21.70 -40.92 -53.38
CA ALA A 15 -22.66 -41.45 -52.41
C ALA A 15 -22.07 -42.52 -51.47
N GLU A 16 -21.14 -43.35 -51.97
CA GLU A 16 -20.44 -44.34 -51.14
C GLU A 16 -19.39 -43.68 -50.26
N ALA A 17 -18.70 -42.65 -50.75
CA ALA A 17 -17.74 -41.88 -49.99
C ALA A 17 -18.42 -41.11 -48.84
N GLU A 18 -19.59 -40.52 -49.09
CA GLU A 18 -20.38 -39.83 -48.07
C GLU A 18 -20.89 -40.81 -47.00
N ALA A 19 -21.36 -41.99 -47.40
CA ALA A 19 -21.78 -43.04 -46.47
C ALA A 19 -20.62 -43.57 -45.62
N GLU A 20 -19.43 -43.75 -46.21
CA GLU A 20 -18.24 -44.18 -45.47
C GLU A 20 -17.73 -43.08 -44.53
N ALA A 21 -17.73 -41.81 -44.97
CA ALA A 21 -17.38 -40.67 -44.14
C ALA A 21 -18.33 -40.55 -42.93
N ALA A 22 -19.65 -40.69 -43.13
CA ALA A 22 -20.62 -40.68 -42.05
C ALA A 22 -20.38 -41.81 -41.05
N ARG A 23 -20.05 -43.02 -41.54
CA ARG A 23 -19.69 -44.16 -40.68
C ARG A 23 -18.43 -43.90 -39.88
N LEU A 24 -17.38 -43.35 -40.49
CA LEU A 24 -16.11 -43.06 -39.80
C LEU A 24 -16.26 -41.96 -38.74
N ILE A 25 -17.07 -40.93 -39.01
CA ILE A 25 -17.40 -39.88 -38.03
C ILE A 25 -18.20 -40.49 -36.87
N ALA A 26 -19.24 -41.28 -37.16
CA ALA A 26 -20.04 -41.94 -36.14
C ALA A 26 -19.18 -42.87 -35.26
N GLU A 27 -18.24 -43.61 -35.86
CA GLU A 27 -17.30 -44.46 -35.15
C GLU A 27 -16.35 -43.63 -34.28
N GLY A 28 -15.72 -42.58 -34.82
CA GLY A 28 -14.75 -41.74 -34.10
C GLY A 28 -15.34 -40.93 -32.95
N TYR A 29 -16.63 -40.64 -32.98
CA TYR A 29 -17.37 -39.99 -31.87
C TYR A 29 -18.18 -40.97 -31.03
N SER A 30 -18.14 -42.28 -31.32
CA SER A 30 -18.82 -43.27 -30.49
C SER A 30 -18.11 -43.41 -29.14
N ARG A 31 -18.89 -43.45 -28.05
CA ARG A 31 -18.37 -43.54 -26.68
C ARG A 31 -17.62 -44.87 -26.41
N THR A 32 -17.76 -45.84 -27.32
CA THR A 32 -17.20 -47.20 -27.27
C THR A 32 -16.06 -47.42 -28.25
N SER A 33 -15.66 -46.41 -29.03
CA SER A 33 -14.56 -46.58 -29.99
C SER A 33 -13.26 -46.89 -29.25
N PRO A 34 -12.43 -47.84 -29.74
CA PRO A 34 -11.13 -48.14 -29.15
C PRO A 34 -10.12 -46.99 -29.29
N VAL A 35 -10.42 -45.99 -30.14
CA VAL A 35 -9.70 -44.72 -30.18
C VAL A 35 -10.17 -43.91 -28.99
N THR A 36 -9.33 -43.87 -27.96
CA THR A 36 -9.55 -43.25 -26.65
C THR A 36 -10.38 -41.97 -26.74
N PRO A 37 -11.52 -41.84 -26.02
CA PRO A 37 -12.28 -40.60 -26.00
C PRO A 37 -11.31 -39.48 -25.61
N ALA A 38 -11.25 -38.42 -26.43
CA ALA A 38 -10.42 -37.26 -26.14
C ALA A 38 -10.84 -36.71 -24.78
N VAL A 39 -10.06 -37.04 -23.74
CA VAL A 39 -10.25 -36.55 -22.38
C VAL A 39 -9.87 -35.08 -22.41
N THR A 40 -10.84 -34.20 -22.68
CA THR A 40 -10.64 -32.74 -22.71
C THR A 40 -10.55 -32.12 -21.32
N PHE A 41 -10.58 -32.95 -20.26
CA PHE A 41 -10.58 -32.50 -18.89
C PHE A 41 -9.45 -33.16 -18.10
N TYR A 42 -8.35 -32.42 -17.93
CA TYR A 42 -7.30 -32.75 -16.98
C TYR A 42 -7.47 -31.86 -15.74
N LYS A 43 -7.81 -32.47 -14.61
CA LYS A 43 -7.78 -31.80 -13.30
C LYS A 43 -6.49 -32.18 -12.61
N ASP A 44 -5.59 -31.22 -12.45
CA ASP A 44 -4.35 -31.41 -11.72
C ASP A 44 -4.66 -31.77 -10.25
N PRO A 45 -4.23 -32.96 -9.77
CA PRO A 45 -4.44 -33.38 -8.39
C PRO A 45 -3.39 -32.81 -7.43
N THR A 46 -2.37 -32.09 -7.91
CA THR A 46 -1.36 -31.51 -7.03
C THR A 46 -2.00 -30.45 -6.13
N PRO A 47 -1.72 -30.50 -4.81
CA PRO A 47 -2.21 -29.48 -3.90
C PRO A 47 -1.59 -28.14 -4.28
N ALA A 48 -2.43 -27.12 -4.50
CA ALA A 48 -1.95 -25.79 -4.78
C ALA A 48 -1.07 -25.31 -3.61
N PRO A 49 0.12 -24.73 -3.88
CA PRO A 49 0.96 -24.20 -2.82
C PRO A 49 0.23 -23.08 -2.07
N THR A 50 0.44 -23.01 -0.75
CA THR A 50 -0.18 -22.00 0.12
C THR A 50 0.17 -20.58 -0.32
N VAL A 51 1.32 -20.39 -0.95
CA VAL A 51 1.80 -19.11 -1.48
C VAL A 51 2.19 -19.31 -2.94
N GLY A 52 1.58 -18.54 -3.83
CA GLY A 52 1.96 -18.49 -5.24
C GLY A 52 3.22 -17.65 -5.46
N THR A 53 3.95 -17.90 -6.54
CA THR A 53 5.11 -17.11 -6.97
C THR A 53 4.74 -15.79 -7.64
N ALA A 54 3.44 -15.50 -7.78
CA ALA A 54 2.96 -14.24 -8.33
C ALA A 54 3.37 -13.09 -7.39
N PRO A 55 3.98 -12.02 -7.91
CA PRO A 55 4.28 -10.85 -7.10
C PRO A 55 2.99 -10.26 -6.54
N PRO A 56 3.02 -9.64 -5.35
CA PRO A 56 1.84 -8.99 -4.77
C PRO A 56 1.26 -7.99 -5.76
N GLN A 57 0.07 -8.30 -6.30
CA GLN A 57 -0.63 -7.38 -7.19
C GLN A 57 -1.21 -6.26 -6.32
N ALA A 58 -0.90 -5.01 -6.67
CA ALA A 58 -1.51 -3.85 -6.04
C ALA A 58 -3.03 -3.93 -6.24
N GLN A 59 -3.78 -4.12 -5.16
CA GLN A 59 -5.23 -4.11 -5.20
C GLN A 59 -5.70 -2.68 -5.50
N PRO A 60 -6.58 -2.46 -6.50
CA PRO A 60 -7.19 -1.16 -6.70
C PRO A 60 -8.05 -0.84 -5.48
N GLY A 61 -7.62 0.14 -4.68
CA GLY A 61 -8.25 0.48 -3.41
C GLY A 61 -7.37 1.33 -2.51
N ARG A 62 -7.83 1.54 -1.26
CA ARG A 62 -7.06 2.24 -0.23
C ARG A 62 -5.77 1.46 0.03
N THR A 63 -4.63 2.13 -0.07
CA THR A 63 -3.32 1.54 0.23
C THR A 63 -3.39 0.82 1.58
N PRO A 64 -2.77 -0.37 1.71
CA PRO A 64 -2.64 -1.04 3.01
C PRO A 64 -2.14 -0.02 4.04
N MET A 65 -2.87 0.11 5.15
CA MET A 65 -2.55 1.06 6.20
C MET A 65 -1.09 0.87 6.61
N SER A 66 -0.31 1.96 6.69
CA SER A 66 1.11 1.83 7.01
C SER A 66 1.28 1.12 8.35
N GLN A 67 2.33 0.31 8.49
CA GLN A 67 2.58 -0.45 9.72
C GLN A 67 2.66 0.47 10.95
N GLY A 68 3.31 1.65 10.81
CA GLY A 68 3.36 2.64 11.89
C GLY A 68 2.00 3.24 12.24
N ALA A 69 1.12 3.47 11.26
CA ALA A 69 -0.24 3.94 11.53
C ALA A 69 -1.09 2.87 12.23
N THR A 70 -0.86 1.59 11.88
CA THR A 70 -1.52 0.46 12.54
C THR A 70 -1.08 0.32 13.98
N ASP A 71 0.23 0.36 14.23
CA ASP A 71 0.78 0.25 15.59
C ASP A 71 0.33 1.42 16.47
N ALA A 72 0.36 2.65 15.94
CA ALA A 72 -0.15 3.82 16.65
C ALA A 72 -1.65 3.68 17.01
N SER A 73 -2.46 3.14 16.11
CA SER A 73 -3.89 2.92 16.36
C SER A 73 -4.13 1.88 17.45
N VAL A 74 -3.35 0.79 17.45
CA VAL A 74 -3.44 -0.26 18.47
C VAL A 74 -2.99 0.27 19.82
N LEU A 75 -1.91 1.05 19.87
CA LEU A 75 -1.44 1.70 21.11
C LEU A 75 -2.45 2.71 21.66
N MET A 76 -3.07 3.52 20.79
CA MET A 76 -4.13 4.45 21.22
C MET A 76 -5.35 3.71 21.76
N LEU A 77 -5.78 2.64 21.11
CA LEU A 77 -6.91 1.83 21.54
C LEU A 77 -6.61 1.11 22.87
N ALA A 78 -5.45 0.48 22.99
CA ALA A 78 -5.04 -0.24 24.20
C ALA A 78 -4.87 0.72 25.38
N GLY A 79 -4.20 1.85 25.17
CA GLY A 79 -4.02 2.88 26.19
C GLY A 79 -5.35 3.49 26.64
N GLY A 80 -6.23 3.85 25.70
CA GLY A 80 -7.55 4.40 26.01
C GLY A 80 -8.47 3.40 26.73
N GLY A 81 -8.47 2.13 26.29
CA GLY A 81 -9.25 1.06 26.91
C GLY A 81 -8.83 0.78 28.35
N ALA A 82 -7.52 0.68 28.60
CA ALA A 82 -7.00 0.41 29.94
C ALA A 82 -7.28 1.56 30.92
N LEU A 83 -7.05 2.81 30.49
CA LEU A 83 -7.28 3.99 31.31
C LEU A 83 -8.77 4.22 31.60
N SER A 84 -9.63 4.04 30.60
CA SER A 84 -11.08 4.25 30.77
C SER A 84 -11.70 3.27 31.77
N MET A 85 -11.34 1.99 31.73
CA MET A 85 -11.89 0.99 32.65
C MET A 85 -11.56 1.32 34.11
N VAL A 86 -10.31 1.65 34.42
CA VAL A 86 -9.89 1.94 35.80
C VAL A 86 -10.48 3.27 36.29
N SER A 87 -10.43 4.32 35.48
CA SER A 87 -10.87 5.66 35.88
C SER A 87 -12.38 5.80 35.99
N VAL A 88 -13.14 5.20 35.06
CA VAL A 88 -14.61 5.25 35.09
C VAL A 88 -15.15 4.44 36.26
N SER A 89 -14.63 3.24 36.50
CA SER A 89 -15.06 2.42 37.65
C SER A 89 -14.74 3.08 38.98
N ALA A 90 -13.53 3.65 39.15
CA ALA A 90 -13.17 4.37 40.36
C ALA A 90 -14.01 5.64 40.57
N GLY A 91 -14.28 6.39 39.50
CA GLY A 91 -15.11 7.60 39.54
C GLY A 91 -16.56 7.32 39.93
N ILE A 92 -17.15 6.24 39.38
CA ILE A 92 -18.51 5.81 39.72
C ILE A 92 -18.60 5.38 41.20
N LEU A 93 -17.62 4.61 41.69
CA LEU A 93 -17.59 4.16 43.08
C LEU A 93 -17.46 5.33 44.06
N MET A 94 -16.58 6.30 43.74
CA MET A 94 -16.43 7.53 44.54
C MET A 94 -17.72 8.34 44.57
N TYR A 95 -18.37 8.54 43.42
CA TYR A 95 -19.64 9.27 43.32
C TYR A 95 -20.78 8.61 44.10
N LEU A 96 -20.92 7.29 43.98
CA LEU A 96 -21.98 6.54 44.67
C LEU A 96 -21.76 6.43 46.19
N SER A 97 -20.50 6.49 46.64
CA SER A 97 -20.16 6.35 48.07
C SER A 97 -20.52 7.57 48.93
N GLN A 98 -20.91 8.72 48.33
CA GLN A 98 -21.20 9.99 49.03
C GLN A 98 -20.08 10.52 49.95
N TYR A 99 -18.89 9.91 49.91
CA TYR A 99 -17.73 10.31 50.70
C TYR A 99 -16.95 11.50 50.12
N ALA A 100 -17.26 11.89 48.88
CA ALA A 100 -16.48 12.86 48.14
C ALA A 100 -17.31 14.10 47.77
N ASP A 101 -16.82 15.27 48.18
CA ASP A 101 -17.30 16.56 47.68
C ASP A 101 -17.12 16.58 46.14
N PRO A 102 -18.21 16.72 45.36
CA PRO A 102 -18.15 16.69 43.90
C PRO A 102 -17.23 17.77 43.32
N VAL A 103 -17.04 18.89 44.02
CA VAL A 103 -16.12 19.95 43.61
C VAL A 103 -14.66 19.49 43.76
N ALA A 104 -14.32 18.85 44.87
CA ALA A 104 -12.98 18.30 45.10
C ALA A 104 -12.65 17.18 44.09
N CYS A 105 -13.59 16.27 43.81
CA CYS A 105 -13.43 15.27 42.77
C CYS A 105 -13.23 15.89 41.38
N GLY A 106 -14.02 16.92 41.05
CA GLY A 106 -13.88 17.64 39.78
C GLY A 106 -12.51 18.30 39.62
N VAL A 107 -11.97 18.90 40.67
CA VAL A 107 -10.64 19.51 40.66
C VAL A 107 -9.54 18.46 40.56
N VAL A 108 -9.60 17.39 41.35
CA VAL A 108 -8.55 16.35 41.37
C VAL A 108 -8.50 15.56 40.06
N LEU A 109 -9.65 15.25 39.46
CA LEU A 109 -9.71 14.52 38.19
C LEU A 109 -9.55 15.45 36.98
N GLY A 110 -10.05 16.68 37.07
CA GLY A 110 -10.03 17.66 35.98
C GLY A 110 -8.68 18.36 35.81
N ALA A 111 -8.01 18.76 36.89
CA ALA A 111 -6.77 19.52 36.80
C ALA A 111 -5.65 18.81 36.02
N PRO A 112 -5.40 17.49 36.20
CA PRO A 112 -4.40 16.78 35.42
C PRO A 112 -4.72 16.73 33.92
N THR A 113 -5.99 16.56 33.56
CA THR A 113 -6.41 16.48 32.15
C THR A 113 -6.25 17.82 31.44
N VAL A 114 -6.60 18.92 32.11
CA VAL A 114 -6.38 20.28 31.61
C VAL A 114 -4.89 20.57 31.42
N GLY A 115 -4.05 20.16 32.40
CA GLY A 115 -2.60 20.30 32.30
C GLY A 115 -2.01 19.53 31.11
N PHE A 116 -2.45 18.29 30.91
CA PHE A 116 -2.00 17.47 29.78
C PHE A 116 -2.43 18.06 28.42
N LEU A 117 -3.68 18.52 28.31
CA LEU A 117 -4.17 19.18 27.10
C LEU A 117 -3.41 20.47 26.78
N ALA A 118 -3.07 21.26 27.80
CA ALA A 118 -2.25 22.45 27.63
C ALA A 118 -0.84 22.10 27.10
N LEU A 119 -0.22 21.04 27.63
CA LEU A 119 1.07 20.55 27.16
C LEU A 119 1.00 20.04 25.70
N CYS A 120 -0.04 19.27 25.35
CA CYS A 120 -0.25 18.83 23.97
C CYS A 120 -0.43 20.01 23.01
N ARG A 121 -1.14 21.07 23.42
CA ARG A 121 -1.28 22.29 22.62
C ARG A 121 0.06 22.99 22.45
N LEU A 122 0.88 23.08 23.50
CA LEU A 122 2.22 23.66 23.43
C LEU A 122 3.11 22.88 22.46
N ALA A 123 3.12 21.55 22.56
CA ALA A 123 3.90 20.68 21.68
C ALA A 123 3.48 20.83 20.20
N ARG A 124 2.18 20.94 19.93
CA ARG A 124 1.67 21.21 18.56
C ARG A 124 2.18 22.54 18.02
N ARG A 125 2.14 23.60 18.83
CA ARG A 125 2.68 24.92 18.44
C ARG A 125 4.19 24.88 18.21
N ALA A 126 4.94 24.17 19.05
CA ALA A 126 6.37 23.99 18.85
C ALA A 126 6.68 23.25 17.53
N LYS A 127 5.90 22.22 17.19
CA LYS A 127 6.03 21.50 15.92
C LYS A 127 5.74 22.39 14.70
N GLU A 128 4.69 23.20 14.77
CA GLU A 128 4.36 24.18 13.72
C GLU A 128 5.49 25.20 13.51
N VAL A 129 6.15 25.64 14.59
CA VAL A 129 7.32 26.54 14.50
C VAL A 129 8.52 25.86 13.86
N VAL A 130 8.77 24.58 14.19
CA VAL A 130 9.87 23.80 13.60
C VAL A 130 9.61 23.47 12.12
N GLU A 131 8.37 23.18 11.75
CA GLU A 131 7.99 22.93 10.35
C GLU A 131 8.00 24.21 9.49
N ALA A 132 7.84 25.38 10.10
CA ALA A 132 8.00 26.67 9.43
C ALA A 132 9.49 27.05 9.21
N ALA A 133 10.44 26.27 9.73
CA ALA A 133 11.85 26.47 9.43
C ALA A 133 12.13 26.15 7.95
N PRO A 134 13.04 26.89 7.27
CA PRO A 134 13.38 26.62 5.88
C PRO A 134 13.77 25.14 5.69
N PRO A 135 13.17 24.44 4.72
CA PRO A 135 13.47 23.04 4.49
C PRO A 135 14.93 22.89 4.08
N VAL A 136 15.64 21.94 4.69
CA VAL A 136 17.00 21.60 4.29
C VAL A 136 16.94 20.87 2.96
N VAL A 137 17.22 21.59 1.87
CA VAL A 137 17.23 21.03 0.52
C VAL A 137 18.59 20.39 0.25
N HIS A 138 18.61 19.05 0.22
CA HIS A 138 19.79 18.29 -0.18
C HIS A 138 19.77 18.09 -1.70
N ASN A 139 20.53 18.91 -2.42
CA ASN A 139 20.72 18.74 -3.86
C ASN A 139 21.90 17.79 -4.10
N HIS A 140 21.63 16.64 -4.72
CA HIS A 140 22.66 15.72 -5.18
C HIS A 140 22.95 15.98 -6.65
N TYR A 141 24.19 16.29 -6.97
CA TYR A 141 24.64 16.55 -8.34
C TYR A 141 25.63 15.46 -8.76
N GLU A 142 25.41 14.86 -9.94
CA GLU A 142 26.21 13.75 -10.46
C GLU A 142 27.44 14.21 -11.29
N GLY A 143 27.86 15.47 -11.13
CA GLY A 143 28.98 16.06 -11.87
C GLY A 143 29.85 16.97 -11.00
N THR A 144 31.01 17.39 -11.53
CA THR A 144 31.88 18.36 -10.85
C THR A 144 31.18 19.72 -10.77
N VAL A 145 30.62 20.03 -9.60
CA VAL A 145 29.96 21.31 -9.33
C VAL A 145 30.97 22.28 -8.73
N VAL A 146 31.25 23.37 -9.44
CA VAL A 146 31.90 24.55 -8.86
C VAL A 146 30.79 25.41 -8.27
N GLN A 147 30.63 25.36 -6.95
CA GLN A 147 29.64 26.15 -6.24
C GLN A 147 30.30 27.45 -5.77
N ASP A 148 30.04 28.53 -6.50
CA ASP A 148 30.48 29.87 -6.10
C ASP A 148 29.47 30.46 -5.11
N ASN A 149 29.82 30.46 -3.82
CA ASN A 149 28.98 30.95 -2.73
C ASN A 149 29.28 32.42 -2.40
N THR A 150 29.46 33.26 -3.41
CA THR A 150 29.77 34.67 -3.19
C THR A 150 28.49 35.47 -2.95
N GLU A 151 28.20 35.78 -1.67
CA GLU A 151 27.09 36.64 -1.28
C GLU A 151 27.53 38.11 -1.22
N ILE A 152 27.04 38.93 -2.15
CA ILE A 152 27.46 40.33 -2.31
C ILE A 152 26.36 41.26 -1.79
N ASN A 153 26.43 41.59 -0.51
CA ASN A 153 25.54 42.58 0.07
C ASN A 153 26.11 43.99 -0.14
N THR A 154 25.52 44.74 -1.08
CA THR A 154 25.95 46.09 -1.43
C THR A 154 24.98 47.13 -0.87
N HIS A 155 25.46 48.03 0.00
CA HIS A 155 24.68 49.16 0.52
C HIS A 155 25.20 50.48 -0.04
N THR A 156 24.46 51.05 -0.99
CA THR A 156 24.77 52.36 -1.59
C THR A 156 23.97 53.46 -0.90
N ARG A 157 24.64 54.37 -0.18
CA ARG A 157 24.01 55.54 0.44
C ARG A 157 24.83 56.81 0.19
N GLY A 158 24.20 57.84 -0.38
CA GLY A 158 24.80 59.15 -0.68
C GLY A 158 24.34 59.72 -2.03
N VAL A 159 24.46 61.05 -2.25
CA VAL A 159 24.01 61.73 -3.49
C VAL A 159 24.95 61.48 -4.67
N ILE A 160 26.22 61.16 -4.41
CA ILE A 160 27.17 60.63 -5.41
C ILE A 160 27.93 59.48 -4.75
N ALA A 161 27.44 58.25 -4.93
CA ALA A 161 28.08 57.05 -4.44
C ALA A 161 28.36 56.10 -5.62
N ARG A 162 29.59 55.60 -5.73
CA ARG A 162 29.99 54.62 -6.75
C ARG A 162 30.30 53.29 -6.07
N THR A 163 29.56 52.26 -6.45
CA THR A 163 29.82 50.88 -6.04
C THR A 163 30.62 50.17 -7.11
N THR A 164 31.72 49.54 -6.71
CA THR A 164 32.57 48.75 -7.61
C THR A 164 32.78 47.39 -6.97
N ASN A 165 32.18 46.36 -7.55
CA ASN A 165 32.35 44.98 -7.12
C ASN A 165 33.36 44.34 -8.09
N ARG A 166 34.51 43.89 -7.57
CA ARG A 166 35.52 43.18 -8.35
C ARG A 166 35.60 41.74 -7.85
N PHE A 167 35.56 40.80 -8.78
CA PHE A 167 35.71 39.38 -8.52
C PHE A 167 36.96 38.94 -9.27
N ASP A 168 38.01 38.60 -8.53
CA ASP A 168 39.18 37.95 -9.10
C ASP A 168 38.91 36.44 -8.99
N GLY A 169 38.84 35.78 -10.14
CA GLY A 169 38.53 34.35 -10.28
C GLY A 169 39.73 33.44 -10.08
#